data_AF-E9J6F7-F1
#
_entry.id   AF-E9J6F7-F1
#
_cell.length_a   1.000
_cell.length_b   1.000
_cell.length_c   1.000
_cell.angle_alpha   90.00
_cell.angle_beta   90.00
_cell.angle_gamma   90.00
#
_symmetry.space_group_name_H-M   'P 1'
#
loop_
_entity.id
_entity.type
_entity.pdbx_description
1 polymer ?
#
loop_
_entity_poly.entity_id
_entity_poly.type
_entity_poly.pdbx_seq_one_letter_code
_entity_poly.pdbx_strand_id
1 'polypeptide(L)'
;MEYPEENYYKLNRFLLSASGLEPYQSKWNARLIRAFITIVMMSSSIFQISSWFTFEITYEFVVNGVQSLLLILCILTNLHLRTGNVDKVKILFDRISKDWALQKTHGEIEIMREHAEFSKLFTFCCTILSYVSMVGYCIWLCIPEILNIIMPMNESRPPRQPFAAEFFIDEERYFFLIRSHLYLVLLTLPIVLLSGFTIFVTLAQHVCGMCQVLGYNSTWYNAVVSEQKTLLMILIRRCHPLVITASKFYTMSLQNFG
;
A
#
# COMPACT_ATOMS: atom_id res chain seq x y z
N MET A 1 2.21 6.20 30.09
CA MET A 1 2.60 7.14 29.02
C MET A 1 2.44 6.38 27.72
N GLU A 2 1.48 6.77 26.88
CA GLU A 2 1.45 6.31 25.48
C GLU A 2 2.77 6.74 24.84
N TYR A 3 3.51 5.80 24.26
CA TYR A 3 4.75 6.12 23.57
C TYR A 3 4.39 6.94 22.32
N PRO A 4 5.08 8.06 22.04
CA PRO A 4 4.73 8.95 20.91
C PRO A 4 4.66 8.24 19.55
N GLU A 5 5.38 7.12 19.39
CA GLU A 5 5.34 6.25 18.21
C GLU A 5 3.94 5.68 17.89
N GLU A 6 3.12 5.37 18.90
CA GLU A 6 1.81 4.75 18.68
C GLU A 6 0.87 5.68 17.91
N ASN A 7 1.03 6.99 18.07
CA ASN A 7 0.23 8.00 17.38
C ASN A 7 0.66 8.26 15.93
N TYR A 8 1.93 7.98 15.58
CA TYR A 8 2.42 8.17 14.22
C TYR A 8 2.14 6.96 13.34
N TYR A 9 2.25 5.75 13.88
CA TYR A 9 2.19 4.52 13.09
C TYR A 9 0.85 3.78 13.17
N LYS A 10 -0.16 4.33 13.86
CA LYS A 10 -1.49 3.69 14.05
C LYS A 10 -2.14 3.21 12.75
N LEU A 11 -2.19 4.05 11.72
CA LEU A 11 -2.78 3.70 10.43
C LEU A 11 -1.98 2.60 9.73
N ASN A 12 -0.65 2.65 9.80
CA ASN A 12 0.23 1.61 9.25
C ASN A 12 -0.01 0.26 9.92
N ARG A 13 -0.09 0.25 11.25
CA ARG A 13 -0.40 -0.96 12.03
C ARG A 13 -1.79 -1.51 11.71
N PHE A 14 -2.77 -0.63 11.51
CA PHE A 14 -4.11 -1.04 11.08
C PHE A 14 -4.07 -1.74 9.70
N LEU A 15 -3.42 -1.14 8.70
CA LEU A 15 -3.28 -1.73 7.36
C LEU A 15 -2.54 -3.08 7.40
N LEU A 16 -1.46 -3.17 8.17
CA LEU A 16 -0.73 -4.41 8.39
C LEU A 16 -1.59 -5.47 9.08
N SER A 17 -2.42 -5.09 10.05
CA SER A 17 -3.31 -6.04 10.73
C SER A 17 -4.42 -6.51 9.80
N ALA A 18 -5.00 -5.61 9.01
CA ALA A 18 -6.02 -5.93 8.00
C ALA A 18 -5.49 -6.85 6.89
N SER A 19 -4.19 -6.79 6.56
CA SER A 19 -3.55 -7.73 5.64
C SER A 19 -2.99 -8.99 6.32
N GLY A 20 -3.14 -9.13 7.64
CA GLY A 20 -2.57 -10.24 8.39
C GLY A 20 -1.04 -10.26 8.43
N LEU A 21 -0.39 -9.09 8.30
CA LEU A 21 1.07 -8.90 8.33
C LEU A 21 1.58 -8.19 9.60
N GLU A 22 0.69 -7.67 10.44
CA GLU A 22 1.08 -7.04 11.71
C GLU A 22 1.85 -8.01 12.62
N PRO A 23 3.07 -7.67 13.08
CA PRO A 23 3.90 -8.60 13.86
C PRO A 23 3.37 -8.92 15.26
N TYR A 24 2.63 -7.99 15.86
CA TYR A 24 2.12 -8.09 17.23
C TYR A 24 0.70 -8.67 17.33
N GLN A 25 0.07 -9.00 16.19
CA GLN A 25 -1.29 -9.53 16.17
C GLN A 25 -1.32 -11.03 16.57
N SER A 26 -2.49 -11.54 16.96
CA SER A 26 -2.68 -12.96 17.25
C SER A 26 -2.29 -13.83 16.05
N LYS A 27 -1.44 -14.85 16.29
CA LYS A 27 -0.99 -15.80 15.24
C LYS A 27 -2.15 -16.51 14.55
N TRP A 28 -3.25 -16.77 15.26
CA TRP A 28 -4.43 -17.39 14.69
C TRP A 28 -5.18 -16.42 13.77
N ASN A 29 -5.45 -15.20 14.24
CA ASN A 29 -6.13 -14.18 13.44
C ASN A 29 -5.32 -13.84 12.19
N ALA A 30 -4.00 -13.68 12.32
CA ALA A 30 -3.11 -13.42 11.20
C ALA A 30 -3.18 -14.53 10.14
N ARG A 31 -3.20 -15.80 10.56
CA ARG A 31 -3.31 -16.95 9.65
C ARG A 31 -4.66 -16.98 8.95
N LEU A 32 -5.75 -16.72 9.66
CA LEU A 32 -7.10 -16.69 9.08
C LEU A 32 -7.25 -15.57 8.05
N ILE A 33 -6.79 -14.36 8.37
CA ILE A 33 -6.84 -13.21 7.46
C ILE A 33 -6.04 -13.51 6.19
N ARG A 34 -4.80 -14.02 6.33
CA ARG A 34 -3.98 -14.38 5.16
C ARG A 34 -4.58 -15.50 4.34
N ALA A 35 -5.12 -16.54 4.98
CA ALA A 35 -5.78 -17.65 4.28
C ALA A 35 -6.98 -17.14 3.47
N PHE A 36 -7.81 -16.27 4.07
CA PHE A 36 -8.93 -15.64 3.38
C PHE A 36 -8.48 -14.84 2.15
N ILE A 37 -7.50 -13.94 2.31
CA ILE A 37 -6.95 -13.13 1.20
C ILE A 37 -6.37 -14.03 0.09
N THR A 38 -5.58 -15.05 0.46
CA THR A 38 -5.01 -16.00 -0.49
C THR A 38 -6.09 -16.76 -1.26
N ILE A 39 -7.16 -17.23 -0.60
CA ILE A 39 -8.26 -17.95 -1.26
C ILE A 39 -8.98 -17.03 -2.26
N VAL A 40 -9.28 -15.80 -1.87
CA VAL A 40 -9.96 -14.81 -2.74
C VAL A 40 -9.09 -14.48 -3.96
N MET A 41 -7.78 -14.27 -3.78
CA MET A 41 -6.88 -13.97 -4.90
C MET A 41 -6.65 -15.17 -5.80
N MET A 42 -6.46 -16.38 -5.23
CA MET A 42 -6.25 -17.60 -6.02
C MET A 42 -7.47 -17.98 -6.85
N SER A 43 -8.67 -17.85 -6.30
CA SER A 43 -9.91 -18.10 -7.07
C SER A 43 -10.03 -17.14 -8.25
N SER A 44 -9.73 -15.85 -8.06
CA SER A 44 -9.69 -14.88 -9.16
C SER A 44 -8.64 -15.21 -10.22
N SER A 45 -7.44 -15.65 -9.83
CA SER A 45 -6.42 -16.11 -10.77
C SER A 45 -6.85 -17.34 -11.55
N ILE A 46 -7.57 -18.28 -10.91
CA ILE A 46 -8.10 -19.47 -11.60
C ILE A 46 -9.10 -19.06 -12.67
N PHE A 47 -10.10 -18.24 -12.33
CA PHE A 47 -11.11 -17.77 -13.31
C PHE A 47 -10.49 -17.00 -14.47
N GLN A 48 -9.44 -16.20 -14.19
CA GLN A 48 -8.68 -15.52 -15.23
C GLN A 48 -7.87 -16.48 -16.09
N ILE A 49 -7.16 -17.45 -15.52
CA ILE A 49 -6.40 -18.42 -16.33
C ILE A 49 -7.34 -19.28 -17.18
N SER A 50 -8.48 -19.67 -16.62
CA SER A 50 -9.51 -20.43 -17.32
C SER A 50 -10.06 -19.71 -18.54
N SER A 51 -10.23 -18.38 -18.49
CA SER A 51 -10.74 -17.61 -19.63
C SER A 51 -9.81 -17.64 -20.85
N TRP A 52 -8.51 -17.90 -20.68
CA TRP A 52 -7.57 -18.07 -21.81
C TRP A 52 -7.86 -19.30 -22.66
N PHE A 53 -8.56 -20.29 -22.11
CA PHE A 53 -8.89 -21.53 -22.81
C PHE A 53 -10.29 -21.51 -23.42
N THR A 54 -11.17 -20.61 -22.97
CA THR A 54 -12.58 -20.57 -23.36
C THR A 54 -12.94 -19.38 -24.25
N PHE A 55 -12.33 -18.21 -24.03
CA PHE A 55 -12.64 -16.99 -24.78
C PHE A 55 -11.80 -16.86 -26.06
N GLU A 56 -12.34 -16.11 -27.03
CA GLU A 56 -11.60 -15.73 -28.23
C GLU A 56 -10.44 -14.77 -27.88
N ILE A 57 -9.25 -15.08 -28.40
CA ILE A 57 -8.03 -14.30 -28.14
C ILE A 57 -8.08 -13.03 -28.98
N THR A 58 -8.57 -11.95 -28.37
CA THR A 58 -8.51 -10.59 -28.94
C THR A 58 -7.37 -9.78 -28.32
N TYR A 59 -6.95 -8.70 -28.99
CA TYR A 59 -5.92 -7.81 -28.46
C TYR A 59 -6.30 -7.23 -27.08
N GLU A 60 -7.54 -6.76 -26.92
CA GLU A 60 -8.02 -6.22 -25.66
C GLU A 60 -8.08 -7.29 -24.55
N PHE A 61 -8.48 -8.51 -24.89
CA PHE A 61 -8.44 -9.65 -23.97
C PHE A 61 -7.02 -9.90 -23.45
N VAL A 62 -6.03 -9.95 -24.35
CA VAL A 62 -4.64 -10.19 -23.97
C VAL A 62 -4.11 -9.06 -23.10
N VAL A 63 -4.29 -7.80 -23.50
CA VAL A 63 -3.75 -6.66 -22.73
C VAL A 63 -4.37 -6.61 -21.34
N ASN A 64 -5.70 -6.64 -21.24
CA ASN A 64 -6.38 -6.51 -19.95
C ASN A 64 -6.21 -7.77 -19.08
N GLY A 65 -6.32 -8.97 -19.67
CA GLY A 65 -6.20 -10.24 -18.97
C GLY A 65 -4.79 -10.53 -18.46
N VAL A 66 -3.74 -10.24 -19.25
CA VAL A 66 -2.35 -10.36 -18.78
C VAL A 66 -2.09 -9.35 -17.66
N GLN A 67 -2.51 -8.09 -17.85
CA GLN A 67 -2.27 -7.04 -16.85
C GLN A 67 -2.92 -7.38 -15.51
N SER A 68 -4.18 -7.83 -15.52
CA SER A 68 -4.90 -8.20 -14.29
C SER A 68 -4.30 -9.42 -13.61
N LEU A 69 -3.93 -10.45 -14.39
CA LEU A 69 -3.35 -11.67 -13.84
C LEU A 69 -1.98 -11.41 -13.21
N LEU A 70 -1.11 -10.66 -13.89
CA LEU A 70 0.21 -10.27 -13.37
C LEU A 70 0.09 -9.46 -12.08
N LEU A 71 -0.88 -8.54 -12.00
CA LEU A 71 -1.11 -7.74 -10.80
C LEU A 71 -1.45 -8.63 -9.60
N ILE A 72 -2.37 -9.58 -9.75
CA ILE A 72 -2.79 -10.48 -8.67
C ILE A 72 -1.64 -11.40 -8.24
N LEU A 73 -0.94 -12.01 -9.20
CA LEU A 73 0.20 -12.89 -8.90
C LEU A 73 1.34 -12.13 -8.19
N CYS A 74 1.61 -10.89 -8.60
CA CYS A 74 2.60 -10.03 -7.95
C CYS A 74 2.22 -9.73 -6.50
N ILE A 75 0.96 -9.36 -6.25
CA ILE A 75 0.47 -9.06 -4.91
C ILE A 75 0.49 -10.31 -4.01
N LEU A 76 0.06 -11.46 -4.54
CA LEU A 76 0.09 -12.73 -3.83
C LEU A 76 1.52 -13.14 -3.45
N THR A 77 2.45 -13.02 -4.38
CA THR A 77 3.88 -13.29 -4.15
C THR A 77 4.42 -12.35 -3.06
N ASN A 78 4.11 -11.06 -3.13
CA ASN A 78 4.50 -10.08 -2.10
C ASN A 78 3.95 -10.44 -0.72
N LEU A 79 2.69 -10.88 -0.62
CA LEU A 79 2.07 -11.29 0.64
C LEU A 79 2.82 -12.47 1.27
N HIS A 80 3.13 -13.51 0.47
CA HIS A 80 3.84 -14.69 0.96
C HIS A 80 5.30 -14.39 1.33
N LEU A 81 6.01 -13.61 0.51
CA LEU A 81 7.38 -13.18 0.80
C LEU A 81 7.44 -12.39 2.12
N ARG A 82 6.49 -11.48 2.36
CA ARG A 82 6.43 -10.74 3.61
C ARG A 82 6.06 -11.61 4.78
N THR A 83 5.13 -12.56 4.60
CA THR A 83 4.75 -13.52 5.64
C THR A 83 5.98 -14.31 6.15
N GLY A 84 6.85 -14.76 5.24
CA GLY A 84 8.10 -15.43 5.62
C GLY A 84 9.13 -14.53 6.32
N ASN A 85 8.97 -13.20 6.23
CA ASN A 85 9.88 -12.23 6.84
C ASN A 85 9.24 -11.41 7.98
N VAL A 86 8.06 -11.83 8.50
CA VAL A 86 7.34 -11.09 9.57
C VAL A 86 8.21 -10.91 10.82
N ASP A 87 9.04 -11.90 11.18
CA ASP A 87 9.93 -11.78 12.34
C ASP A 87 11.00 -10.69 12.14
N LYS A 88 11.51 -10.51 10.91
CA LYS A 88 12.42 -9.41 10.60
C LYS A 88 11.73 -8.07 10.70
N VAL A 89 10.49 -7.99 10.23
CA VAL A 89 9.66 -6.79 10.36
C VAL A 89 9.42 -6.45 11.84
N LYS A 90 9.16 -7.46 12.68
CA LYS A 90 9.04 -7.28 14.13
C LYS A 90 10.29 -6.66 14.73
N ILE A 91 11.47 -7.19 14.40
CA ILE A 91 12.75 -6.66 14.88
C ILE A 91 12.93 -5.19 14.49
N LEU A 92 12.49 -4.80 13.29
CA LEU A 92 12.57 -3.41 12.83
C LEU A 92 11.64 -2.49 13.65
N PHE A 93 10.41 -2.90 13.94
CA PHE A 93 9.52 -2.13 14.82
C PHE A 93 10.05 -2.06 16.25
N ASP A 94 10.58 -3.16 16.81
CA ASP A 94 11.19 -3.16 18.13
C ASP A 94 12.39 -2.19 18.21
N ARG A 95 13.15 -2.05 17.11
CA ARG A 95 14.23 -1.06 17.01
C ARG A 95 13.70 0.36 16.97
N ILE A 96 12.66 0.65 16.18
CA ILE A 96 12.02 1.97 16.15
C ILE A 96 11.58 2.37 17.56
N SER A 97 10.92 1.47 18.29
CA SER A 97 10.46 1.73 19.65
C SER A 97 11.59 2.00 20.62
N LYS A 98 12.66 1.19 20.56
CA LYS A 98 13.88 1.43 21.35
C LYS A 98 14.50 2.78 21.00
N ASP A 99 14.60 3.10 19.72
CA ASP A 99 15.15 4.38 19.26
C ASP A 99 14.32 5.52 19.84
N TRP A 100 12.99 5.48 19.79
CA TRP A 100 12.12 6.49 20.40
C TRP A 100 12.30 6.62 21.92
N ALA A 101 12.50 5.50 22.62
CA ALA A 101 12.68 5.48 24.07
C ALA A 101 14.03 6.05 24.56
N LEU A 102 15.04 6.16 23.69
CA LEU A 102 16.32 6.77 24.06
C LEU A 102 16.15 8.24 24.44
N GLN A 103 16.86 8.67 25.48
CA GLN A 103 16.94 10.08 25.87
C GLN A 103 17.54 10.90 24.73
N LYS A 104 16.82 11.92 24.29
CA LYS A 104 17.20 12.82 23.19
C LYS A 104 16.99 14.26 23.60
N THR A 105 17.80 15.14 23.02
CA THR A 105 17.61 16.58 23.08
C THR A 105 16.35 16.99 22.33
N HIS A 106 15.84 18.19 22.62
CA HIS A 106 14.67 18.73 21.94
C HIS A 106 14.85 18.79 20.41
N GLY A 107 16.04 19.17 19.93
CA GLY A 107 16.32 19.25 18.49
C GLY A 107 16.29 17.88 17.80
N GLU A 108 16.81 16.83 18.44
CA GLU A 108 16.77 15.48 17.90
C GLU A 108 15.36 14.90 17.85
N ILE A 109 14.55 15.17 18.88
CA ILE A 109 13.13 14.77 18.92
C ILE A 109 12.35 15.44 17.79
N GLU A 110 12.59 16.73 17.56
CA GLU A 110 11.92 17.48 16.50
C GLU A 110 12.24 16.92 15.10
N ILE A 111 13.51 16.58 14.85
CA ILE A 111 13.93 15.93 13.60
C ILE A 111 13.20 14.60 13.41
N MET A 112 13.20 13.72 14.42
CA MET A 112 12.51 12.43 14.31
C MET A 112 11.01 12.59 14.09
N ARG A 113 10.41 13.59 14.76
CA ARG A 113 8.99 13.92 14.63
C ARG A 113 8.64 14.34 13.22
N GLU A 114 9.41 15.23 12.61
CA GLU A 114 9.20 15.70 11.23
C GLU A 114 9.10 14.52 10.24
N HIS A 115 10.04 13.58 10.31
CA HIS A 115 10.04 12.38 9.46
C HIS A 115 8.87 11.43 9.76
N ALA A 116 8.52 11.25 11.04
CA ALA A 116 7.39 10.42 11.44
C ALA A 116 6.06 11.02 10.97
N GLU A 117 5.86 12.33 11.11
CA GLU A 117 4.70 13.08 10.63
C GLU A 117 4.59 13.00 9.10
N PHE A 118 5.70 13.15 8.37
CA PHE A 118 5.71 12.96 6.93
C PHE A 118 5.23 11.55 6.55
N SER A 119 5.77 10.50 7.18
CA SER A 119 5.37 9.12 6.90
C SER A 119 3.88 8.86 7.20
N LYS A 120 3.36 9.46 8.27
CA LYS A 120 1.94 9.40 8.66
C LYS A 120 1.04 10.08 7.63
N LEU A 121 1.37 11.31 7.23
CA LEU A 121 0.61 12.06 6.24
C LEU A 121 0.62 11.35 4.89
N PHE A 122 1.78 10.88 4.45
CA PHE A 122 1.94 10.13 3.22
C PHE A 122 1.04 8.87 3.22
N THR A 123 1.09 8.09 4.31
CA THR A 123 0.24 6.91 4.49
C THR A 123 -1.24 7.28 4.40
N PHE A 124 -1.65 8.35 5.10
CA PHE A 124 -3.03 8.81 5.12
C PHE A 124 -3.53 9.21 3.73
N CYS A 125 -2.77 10.05 3.03
CA CYS A 125 -3.08 10.50 1.67
C CYS A 125 -3.13 9.33 0.68
N CYS A 126 -2.15 8.43 0.70
CA CYS A 126 -2.16 7.24 -0.17
C CYS A 126 -3.37 6.35 0.11
N THR A 127 -3.72 6.15 1.39
CA THR A 127 -4.89 5.35 1.78
C THR A 127 -6.17 5.98 1.24
N ILE A 128 -6.41 7.26 1.49
CA ILE A 128 -7.61 7.96 0.99
C ILE A 128 -7.67 7.89 -0.53
N LEU A 129 -6.57 8.21 -1.22
CA LEU A 129 -6.53 8.22 -2.68
C LEU A 129 -6.86 6.83 -3.27
N SER A 130 -6.29 5.76 -2.71
CA SER A 130 -6.55 4.40 -3.16
C SER A 130 -8.01 3.99 -2.97
N TYR A 131 -8.62 4.30 -1.81
CA TYR A 131 -10.02 3.93 -1.56
C TYR A 131 -11.02 4.80 -2.33
N VAL A 132 -10.75 6.10 -2.51
CA VAL A 132 -11.57 6.96 -3.39
C VAL A 132 -11.53 6.45 -4.83
N SER A 133 -10.34 6.07 -5.32
CA SER A 133 -10.18 5.49 -6.66
C SER A 133 -10.94 4.16 -6.78
N MET A 134 -10.88 3.30 -5.76
CA MET A 134 -11.63 2.04 -5.71
C MET A 134 -13.14 2.27 -5.76
N VAL A 135 -13.67 3.22 -4.97
CA VAL A 135 -15.10 3.57 -4.99
C VAL A 135 -15.52 4.09 -6.37
N GLY A 136 -14.72 4.98 -6.97
CA GLY A 136 -14.96 5.46 -8.33
C GLY A 136 -14.99 4.32 -9.36
N TYR A 137 -14.08 3.35 -9.23
CA TYR A 137 -14.05 2.17 -10.08
C TYR A 137 -15.30 1.28 -9.89
N CYS A 138 -15.74 1.07 -8.65
CA CYS A 138 -16.97 0.34 -8.36
C CYS A 138 -18.21 1.02 -8.95
N ILE A 139 -18.29 2.36 -8.86
CA ILE A 139 -19.38 3.14 -9.49
C ILE A 139 -19.33 2.95 -11.00
N TRP A 140 -18.15 3.08 -11.62
CA TRP A 140 -17.98 2.90 -13.07
C TRP A 140 -18.41 1.51 -13.56
N LEU A 141 -18.20 0.49 -12.72
CA LEU A 141 -18.62 -0.89 -12.97
C LEU A 141 -20.15 -1.05 -12.91
N CYS A 142 -20.84 -0.29 -12.07
CA CYS A 142 -22.30 -0.31 -11.88
C CYS A 142 -23.10 0.59 -12.83
N ILE A 143 -22.44 1.39 -13.68
CA ILE A 143 -23.11 2.31 -14.60
C ILE A 143 -24.15 1.60 -15.49
N PRO A 144 -23.88 0.46 -16.17
CA PRO A 144 -24.85 -0.12 -17.08
C PRO A 144 -26.15 -0.56 -16.37
N GLU A 145 -26.06 -1.06 -15.14
CA GLU A 145 -27.22 -1.47 -14.33
C GLU A 145 -28.06 -0.25 -13.91
N ILE A 146 -27.40 0.82 -13.46
CA ILE A 146 -28.08 2.09 -13.13
C ILE A 146 -28.81 2.62 -14.38
N LEU A 147 -28.11 2.67 -15.52
CA LEU A 147 -28.66 3.12 -16.79
C LEU A 147 -29.84 2.27 -17.27
N ASN A 148 -29.85 0.96 -17.02
CA ASN A 148 -30.97 0.10 -17.39
C ASN A 148 -32.23 0.40 -16.56
N ILE A 149 -32.10 0.91 -15.32
CA ILE A 149 -33.24 1.31 -14.48
C ILE A 149 -33.73 2.71 -14.86
N ILE A 150 -32.83 3.68 -15.03
CA ILE A 150 -33.21 5.09 -15.27
C ILE A 150 -33.54 5.40 -16.73
N MET A 151 -32.94 4.66 -17.66
CA MET A 151 -33.09 4.84 -19.11
C MET A 151 -33.08 3.47 -19.81
N PRO A 152 -34.17 2.69 -19.65
CA PRO A 152 -34.30 1.38 -20.26
C PRO A 152 -34.32 1.51 -21.78
N MET A 153 -33.55 0.66 -22.46
CA MET A 153 -33.59 0.51 -23.91
C MET A 153 -34.26 -0.81 -24.27
N ASN A 154 -34.66 -0.96 -25.53
CA ASN A 154 -35.34 -2.17 -26.01
C ASN A 154 -34.45 -3.43 -25.86
N GLU A 155 -33.13 -3.25 -25.85
CA GLU A 155 -32.14 -4.27 -25.49
C GLU A 155 -31.35 -3.82 -24.25
N SER A 156 -31.13 -4.74 -23.30
CA SER A 156 -30.37 -4.46 -22.08
C SER A 156 -28.88 -4.30 -22.38
N ARG A 157 -28.24 -3.28 -21.79
CA ARG A 157 -26.79 -3.08 -21.92
C ARG A 157 -26.03 -4.26 -21.28
N PRO A 158 -24.97 -4.80 -21.93
CA PRO A 158 -24.19 -5.87 -21.35
C PRO A 158 -23.49 -5.40 -20.06
N PRO A 159 -23.37 -6.27 -19.03
CA PRO A 159 -22.66 -5.92 -17.81
C PRO A 159 -21.20 -5.59 -18.10
N ARG A 160 -20.66 -4.56 -17.43
CA ARG A 160 -19.20 -4.33 -17.48
C ARG A 160 -18.48 -5.34 -16.59
N GLN A 161 -17.46 -5.97 -17.16
CA GLN A 161 -16.49 -6.79 -16.44
C GLN A 161 -15.10 -6.14 -16.54
N PRO A 162 -14.32 -6.07 -15.44
CA PRO A 162 -12.96 -5.50 -15.43
C PRO A 162 -11.97 -6.17 -16.38
N PHE A 163 -12.12 -7.47 -16.51
CA PHE A 163 -11.32 -8.38 -17.31
C PHE A 163 -12.21 -9.60 -17.61
N ALA A 164 -11.92 -10.30 -18.70
CA ALA A 164 -12.62 -11.53 -19.03
C ALA A 164 -12.24 -12.63 -18.03
N ALA A 165 -13.24 -13.16 -17.31
CA ALA A 165 -13.08 -14.23 -16.34
C ALA A 165 -14.16 -15.28 -16.56
N GLU A 166 -13.75 -16.53 -16.70
CA GLU A 166 -14.65 -17.66 -16.91
C GLU A 166 -15.04 -18.23 -15.55
N PHE A 167 -16.32 -18.12 -15.17
CA PHE A 167 -16.81 -18.62 -13.89
C PHE A 167 -17.40 -20.05 -13.97
N PHE A 168 -17.50 -20.65 -15.17
CA PHE A 168 -18.08 -21.99 -15.44
C PHE A 168 -19.49 -22.21 -14.86
N ILE A 169 -20.20 -21.12 -14.60
CA ILE A 169 -21.52 -21.06 -14.01
C ILE A 169 -22.32 -20.07 -14.84
N ASP A 170 -23.62 -20.30 -14.99
CA ASP A 170 -24.55 -19.40 -15.65
C ASP A 170 -24.46 -17.98 -15.07
N GLU A 171 -23.92 -17.05 -15.86
CA GLU A 171 -23.64 -15.68 -15.44
C GLU A 171 -24.91 -14.90 -15.10
N GLU A 172 -26.01 -15.16 -15.81
CA GLU A 172 -27.28 -14.46 -15.59
C GLU A 172 -27.92 -14.91 -14.28
N ARG A 173 -27.88 -16.23 -14.02
CA ARG A 173 -28.46 -16.79 -12.79
C ARG A 173 -27.65 -16.45 -11.54
N TYR A 174 -26.33 -16.38 -11.64
CA TYR A 174 -25.41 -16.17 -10.50
C TYR A 174 -24.73 -14.79 -10.50
N PHE A 175 -25.30 -13.83 -11.22
CA PHE A 175 -24.78 -12.48 -11.38
C PHE A 175 -24.31 -11.82 -10.07
N PHE A 176 -25.15 -11.83 -9.02
CA PHE A 176 -24.81 -11.21 -7.73
C PHE A 176 -23.64 -11.90 -7.03
N LEU A 177 -23.51 -13.22 -7.18
CA LEU A 177 -22.41 -13.97 -6.59
C LEU A 177 -21.08 -13.62 -7.26
N ILE A 178 -21.06 -13.61 -8.60
CA ILE A 178 -19.91 -13.19 -9.41
C ILE A 178 -19.49 -11.76 -9.05
N ARG A 179 -20.46 -10.85 -8.99
CA ARG A 179 -20.22 -9.44 -8.65
C ARG A 179 -19.68 -9.29 -7.22
N SER A 180 -20.21 -10.05 -6.26
CA SER A 180 -19.72 -10.04 -4.87
C SER A 180 -18.27 -10.52 -4.76
N HIS A 181 -17.91 -11.59 -5.50
CA HIS A 181 -16.54 -12.08 -5.56
C HIS A 181 -15.59 -11.01 -6.10
N LEU A 182 -15.99 -10.33 -7.19
CA LEU A 182 -15.20 -9.26 -7.77
C LEU A 182 -14.98 -8.09 -6.80
N TYR A 183 -16.00 -7.67 -6.06
CA TYR A 183 -15.83 -6.62 -5.04
C TYR A 183 -14.91 -7.05 -3.90
N LEU A 184 -14.95 -8.31 -3.48
CA LEU A 184 -14.01 -8.83 -2.47
C LEU A 184 -12.55 -8.79 -2.99
N VAL A 185 -12.32 -9.13 -4.25
CA VAL A 185 -11.00 -8.99 -4.88
C VAL A 185 -10.58 -7.52 -4.89
N LEU A 186 -11.42 -6.61 -5.38
CA LEU A 186 -11.14 -5.17 -5.43
C LEU A 186 -10.87 -4.55 -4.06
N LEU A 187 -11.54 -5.03 -3.01
CA LEU A 187 -11.33 -4.57 -1.63
C LEU A 187 -10.00 -5.07 -1.04
N THR A 188 -9.63 -6.32 -1.30
CA THR A 188 -8.42 -6.93 -0.72
C THR A 188 -7.13 -6.46 -1.37
N LEU A 189 -7.15 -6.12 -2.67
CA LEU A 189 -5.99 -5.62 -3.41
C LEU A 189 -5.31 -4.38 -2.79
N PRO A 190 -6.00 -3.25 -2.55
CA PRO A 190 -5.39 -2.05 -1.99
C PRO A 190 -4.89 -2.27 -0.56
N ILE A 191 -5.54 -3.13 0.24
CA ILE A 191 -5.11 -3.44 1.62
C ILE A 191 -3.69 -4.02 1.63
N VAL A 192 -3.43 -5.05 0.81
CA VAL A 192 -2.13 -5.74 0.76
C VAL A 192 -1.05 -4.85 0.13
N LEU A 193 -1.42 -4.06 -0.88
CA LEU A 193 -0.49 -3.16 -1.55
C LEU A 193 -0.06 -2.02 -0.61
N LEU A 194 -1.05 -1.34 -0.01
CA LEU A 194 -0.80 -0.23 0.91
C LEU A 194 -0.04 -0.69 2.14
N SER A 195 -0.43 -1.79 2.81
CA SER A 195 0.26 -2.25 4.02
C SER A 195 1.76 -2.46 3.80
N GLY A 196 2.12 -2.90 2.59
CA GLY A 196 3.50 -3.06 2.15
C GLY A 196 4.26 -1.81 1.83
N PHE A 197 3.62 -0.95 1.08
CA PHE A 197 4.25 0.28 0.62
C PHE A 197 4.45 1.24 1.80
N THR A 198 3.47 1.33 2.69
CA THR A 198 3.50 2.27 3.81
C THR A 198 4.47 1.82 4.91
N ILE A 199 4.63 0.51 5.15
CA ILE A 199 5.69 0.03 6.04
C ILE A 199 7.08 0.35 5.50
N PHE A 200 7.30 0.19 4.19
CA PHE A 200 8.57 0.55 3.56
C PHE A 200 8.87 2.04 3.73
N VAL A 201 7.90 2.91 3.44
CA VAL A 201 8.06 4.37 3.60
C VAL A 201 8.31 4.74 5.06
N THR A 202 7.61 4.11 6.01
CA THR A 202 7.79 4.34 7.44
C THR A 202 9.21 4.02 7.90
N LEU A 203 9.70 2.84 7.53
CA LEU A 203 11.06 2.39 7.87
C LEU A 203 12.11 3.30 7.22
N ALA A 204 11.91 3.67 5.95
CA ALA A 204 12.82 4.56 5.23
C ALA A 204 12.90 5.95 5.89
N GLN A 205 11.74 6.53 6.24
CA GLN A 205 11.69 7.82 6.91
C GLN A 205 12.28 7.79 8.31
N HIS A 206 12.08 6.71 9.07
CA HIS A 206 12.75 6.54 10.37
C HIS A 206 14.28 6.51 10.21
N VAL A 207 14.80 5.75 9.25
CA VAL A 207 16.25 5.70 8.97
C VAL A 207 16.76 7.08 8.53
N CYS A 208 16.03 7.80 7.67
CA CYS A 208 16.38 9.16 7.28
C CYS A 208 16.45 10.11 8.48
N GLY A 209 15.46 10.06 9.38
CA GLY A 209 15.45 10.85 10.62
C GLY A 209 16.63 10.52 11.53
N MET A 210 16.95 9.24 11.71
CA MET A 210 18.12 8.82 12.49
C MET A 210 19.45 9.30 11.88
N CYS A 211 19.60 9.23 10.55
CA CYS A 211 20.76 9.78 9.86
C CYS A 211 20.87 11.30 10.04
N GLN A 212 19.75 12.01 10.03
CA GLN A 212 19.72 13.45 10.25
C GLN A 212 20.07 13.83 11.69
N VAL A 213 19.61 13.06 12.67
CA VAL A 213 20.01 13.19 14.08
C VAL A 213 21.52 12.99 14.25
N LEU A 214 22.09 11.97 13.62
CA LEU A 214 23.55 11.74 13.64
C LEU A 214 24.32 12.93 13.03
N GLY A 215 23.84 13.46 11.90
CA GLY A 215 24.44 14.66 11.30
C GLY A 215 24.34 15.90 12.19
N TYR A 216 23.20 16.09 12.87
CA TYR A 216 22.97 17.19 13.81
C TYR A 216 23.92 17.16 15.01
N ASN A 217 24.18 15.96 15.55
CA ASN A 217 25.11 15.77 16.67
C ASN A 217 26.59 15.74 16.25
N SER A 218 26.86 15.47 14.97
CA SER A 218 28.24 15.37 14.50
C SER A 218 28.94 16.71 14.61
N THR A 219 30.08 16.75 15.30
CA THR A 219 31.04 17.86 15.18
C THR A 219 31.77 17.71 13.85
N TRP A 220 31.04 17.78 12.74
CA TRP A 220 31.57 17.60 11.38
C TRP A 220 32.77 18.50 11.11
N TYR A 221 32.81 19.68 11.73
CA TYR A 221 33.92 20.63 11.66
C TYR A 221 35.21 20.14 12.35
N ASN A 222 35.15 19.13 13.21
CA ASN A 222 36.30 18.52 13.89
C ASN A 222 36.72 17.14 13.32
N ALA A 223 35.98 16.59 12.36
CA ALA A 223 36.28 15.27 11.79
C ALA A 223 37.50 15.31 10.83
N VAL A 224 38.15 14.16 10.61
CA VAL A 224 39.27 14.05 9.65
C VAL A 224 38.77 14.38 8.23
N VAL A 225 39.57 15.12 7.45
CA VAL A 225 39.19 15.68 6.13
C VAL A 225 38.62 14.63 5.15
N SER A 226 39.03 13.36 5.24
CA SER A 226 38.49 12.26 4.43
C SER A 226 37.04 11.91 4.81
N GLU A 227 36.69 11.93 6.10
CA GLU A 227 35.33 11.66 6.61
C GLU A 227 34.42 12.89 6.50
N GLN A 228 35.00 14.09 6.59
CA GLN A 228 34.28 15.35 6.36
C GLN A 228 33.62 15.38 4.99
N LYS A 229 34.27 14.89 3.93
CA LYS A 229 33.67 14.85 2.58
C LYS A 229 32.44 13.94 2.51
N THR A 230 32.47 12.81 3.21
CA THR A 230 31.35 11.86 3.24
C THR A 230 30.19 12.42 4.06
N LEU A 231 30.46 12.99 5.23
CA LEU A 231 29.47 13.67 6.06
C LEU A 231 28.88 14.90 5.36
N LEU A 232 29.71 15.69 4.66
CA LEU A 232 29.28 16.83 3.86
C LEU A 232 28.37 16.38 2.70
N MET A 233 28.67 15.27 2.02
CA MET A 233 27.79 14.71 0.99
C MET A 233 26.42 14.29 1.56
N ILE A 234 26.38 13.72 2.77
CA ILE A 234 25.14 13.40 3.49
C ILE A 234 24.39 14.68 3.86
N LEU A 235 25.07 15.71 4.36
CA LEU A 235 24.50 17.02 4.73
C LEU A 235 24.05 17.84 3.51
N ILE A 236 24.73 17.76 2.36
CA ILE A 236 24.31 18.41 1.11
C ILE A 236 23.08 17.72 0.54
N ARG A 237 23.03 16.38 0.58
CA ARG A 237 21.81 15.62 0.25
C ARG A 237 20.65 15.93 1.20
N ARG A 238 20.92 16.38 2.43
CA ARG A 238 19.92 16.90 3.37
C ARG A 238 19.40 18.29 2.96
N CYS A 239 20.24 19.20 2.47
CA CYS A 239 19.81 20.52 1.98
C CYS A 239 18.96 20.46 0.70
N HIS A 240 19.01 19.34 -0.03
CA HIS A 240 18.06 19.00 -1.07
C HIS A 240 17.20 17.83 -0.62
N PRO A 241 16.20 18.06 0.25
CA PRO A 241 15.27 17.00 0.66
C PRO A 241 14.73 16.30 -0.59
N LEU A 242 14.44 14.99 -0.48
CA LEU A 242 13.78 14.26 -1.55
C LEU A 242 12.36 14.82 -1.72
N VAL A 243 12.22 15.90 -2.49
CA VAL A 243 10.95 16.57 -2.70
C VAL A 243 10.14 15.76 -3.69
N ILE A 244 9.10 15.10 -3.18
CA ILE A 244 8.08 14.50 -4.04
C ILE A 244 7.35 15.66 -4.69
N THR A 245 7.58 15.83 -5.99
CA THR A 245 6.85 16.78 -6.81
C THR A 245 5.72 16.06 -7.54
N ALA A 246 4.50 16.59 -7.48
CA ALA A 246 3.43 16.16 -8.38
C ALA A 246 3.77 16.68 -9.78
N SER A 247 4.28 15.80 -10.64
CA SER A 247 4.60 16.10 -12.04
C SER A 247 5.53 17.31 -12.24
N LYS A 248 6.43 17.60 -11.28
CA LYS A 248 7.28 18.83 -11.21
C LYS A 248 6.54 20.16 -11.04
N PHE A 249 5.21 20.18 -10.95
CA PHE A 249 4.43 21.42 -10.80
C PHE A 249 4.18 21.81 -9.35
N TYR A 250 4.12 20.82 -8.46
CA TYR A 250 3.72 21.06 -7.08
C TYR A 250 4.61 20.28 -6.12
N THR A 251 5.29 20.98 -5.21
CA THR A 251 6.07 20.36 -4.14
C THR A 251 5.10 19.91 -3.05
N MET A 252 5.03 18.60 -2.81
CA MET A 252 4.21 18.06 -1.72
C MET A 252 4.91 18.30 -0.38
N SER A 253 4.70 19.49 0.20
CA SER A 253 5.18 19.86 1.54
C SER A 253 4.01 20.25 2.45
N LEU A 254 4.16 20.07 3.76
CA LEU A 254 3.12 20.37 4.76
C LEU A 254 2.64 21.83 4.69
N GLN A 255 3.57 22.76 4.39
CA GLN A 255 3.26 24.19 4.21
C GLN A 255 2.33 24.48 3.04
N ASN A 256 2.34 23.64 1.99
CA ASN A 256 1.50 23.86 0.82
C ASN A 256 0.08 23.27 1.00
N PHE A 257 -0.13 22.43 2.01
CA PHE A 257 -1.44 21.82 2.32
C PHE A 257 -2.24 22.57 3.41
N GLY A 258 -1.74 23.72 3.90
CA GLY A 258 -2.40 24.58 4.88
C GLY A 258 -3.27 25.65 4.25
#